data_AF-A0A4Y7LBI2-F1
#
_entry.id   AF-A0A4Y7LBI2-F1
#
_cell.length_a   1.000
_cell.length_b   1.000
_cell.length_c   1.000
_cell.angle_alpha   90.00
_cell.angle_beta   90.00
_cell.angle_gamma   90.00
#
_symmetry.space_group_name_H-M   'P 1'
#
loop_
_entity.id
_entity.type
_entity.pdbx_description
1 polymer ?
#
loop_
_entity_poly.entity_id
_entity_poly.type
_entity_poly.pdbx_seq_one_letter_code
_entity_poly.pdbx_strand_id
1 'polypeptide(L)'
;MATEIDEEKSDSSSSSHLSEELSFPFESYQLENQKAKLLINPFEVERELVYPRPKAHYEGVLDRIMKSWKRKPEIKRGVPKHRKGKWLAFGFLFLLLLIVLITVPIVTQKSKRAVEVPRADNYSIALKQALLFFDAQKSGHLVHNRVPWRGDSGLHDGGGRLVGGFYDGGENIKYTFPTAFSMTMLSWSVLEFGHHYRATGEYDHVTEIIRWGVDYILKTFDSTSNYTVSHIYSQVGVAKSNSTMPDDGYCWQRPEDVTYRRSYESVIGGPDLAGEMIAALASASLVFREDELYSRQLIKGAEKLVEFCSLPERHYTYTGQKNKAYNSSDFHDEELWAAAWLFYATGNYEYLSRATNERLAAKTKLFSRTPSLWILSYDNKLPGALLLLTRLRIILGVPYPFEDMLQIYHKVLEKMMCSYMHQYGVLSLQKVRGLIVLGPQPLQYAANAAYMSAVFAGYLQSQGIPSWACGPAYIPLETLKNFSTSQVFTFCLLIL
;
A
#
# COMPACT_ATOMS: atom_id res chain seq x y z
N MET A 1 -69.07 -25.22 -4.68
CA MET A 1 -69.43 -24.07 -3.83
C MET A 1 -68.36 -23.02 -4.08
N ALA A 2 -68.47 -22.17 -5.11
CA ALA A 2 -69.39 -21.02 -5.22
C ALA A 2 -69.24 -20.13 -3.99
N THR A 3 -68.72 -18.89 -4.04
CA THR A 3 -69.11 -17.71 -4.86
C THR A 3 -67.92 -16.71 -4.98
N GLU A 4 -67.54 -16.14 -6.15
CA GLU A 4 -68.09 -14.94 -6.86
C GLU A 4 -67.69 -13.60 -6.16
N ILE A 5 -67.10 -12.52 -6.73
CA ILE A 5 -67.38 -11.71 -7.95
C ILE A 5 -66.18 -10.76 -8.30
N ASP A 6 -65.91 -10.66 -9.62
CA ASP A 6 -65.54 -9.56 -10.57
C ASP A 6 -64.63 -8.33 -10.34
N GLU A 7 -63.83 -8.13 -11.40
CA GLU A 7 -63.39 -6.95 -12.19
C GLU A 7 -63.39 -5.52 -11.60
N GLU A 8 -62.28 -4.77 -11.81
CA GLU A 8 -62.29 -3.56 -12.66
C GLU A 8 -60.87 -3.09 -13.08
N LYS A 9 -60.78 -2.56 -14.30
CA LYS A 9 -59.65 -1.85 -14.94
C LYS A 9 -59.52 -0.41 -14.43
N SER A 10 -58.31 0.17 -14.51
CA SER A 10 -58.16 1.61 -14.78
C SER A 10 -56.87 1.96 -15.52
N ASP A 11 -57.05 2.66 -16.64
CA ASP A 11 -56.04 3.36 -17.45
C ASP A 11 -55.24 4.41 -16.66
N SER A 12 -54.04 4.73 -17.14
CA SER A 12 -53.57 6.12 -17.11
C SER A 12 -52.63 6.43 -18.28
N SER A 13 -52.94 7.52 -18.97
CA SER A 13 -52.16 8.14 -20.03
C SER A 13 -51.79 9.58 -19.62
N SER A 14 -50.66 10.04 -20.16
CA SER A 14 -50.27 11.44 -20.45
C SER A 14 -49.66 12.34 -19.36
N SER A 15 -48.42 12.79 -19.67
CA SER A 15 -47.86 14.16 -19.67
C SER A 15 -46.42 14.15 -19.12
N SER A 16 -45.36 14.22 -19.93
CA SER A 16 -44.78 15.40 -20.61
C SER A 16 -44.55 16.60 -19.68
N HIS A 17 -43.30 16.80 -19.25
CA HIS A 17 -42.51 18.04 -19.30
C HIS A 17 -41.44 18.08 -18.19
N LEU A 18 -40.17 17.97 -18.59
CA LEU A 18 -39.06 18.89 -18.27
C LEU A 18 -37.74 18.20 -18.64
N SER A 19 -37.40 18.33 -19.92
CA SER A 19 -36.10 17.99 -20.48
C SER A 19 -35.61 19.22 -21.24
N GLU A 20 -34.69 19.94 -20.62
CA GLU A 20 -33.84 21.05 -21.10
C GLU A 20 -33.02 21.44 -19.85
N GLU A 21 -31.74 21.80 -19.85
CA GLU A 21 -30.64 21.84 -20.81
C GLU A 21 -29.41 22.09 -19.92
N LEU A 22 -28.26 21.47 -20.20
CA LEU A 22 -26.90 22.03 -19.97
C LEU A 22 -25.85 21.05 -20.50
N SER A 23 -25.87 20.94 -21.81
CA SER A 23 -24.76 20.50 -22.65
C SER A 23 -23.62 21.54 -22.59
N PHE A 24 -22.40 21.08 -22.32
CA PHE A 24 -21.16 21.81 -22.66
C PHE A 24 -20.47 21.06 -23.82
N PRO A 25 -20.04 21.74 -24.89
CA PRO A 25 -19.58 21.09 -26.11
C PRO A 25 -18.11 20.62 -25.98
N PHE A 26 -17.84 19.38 -26.36
CA PHE A 26 -16.48 18.83 -26.51
C PHE A 26 -16.29 18.23 -27.91
N GLU A 27 -16.68 18.97 -28.95
CA GLU A 27 -16.23 18.74 -30.33
C GLU A 27 -14.86 19.39 -30.52
N SER A 28 -13.79 18.66 -30.20
CA SER A 28 -12.44 18.90 -30.76
C SER A 28 -11.43 17.77 -30.54
N TYR A 29 -11.82 16.65 -29.90
CA TYR A 29 -10.91 15.52 -29.64
C TYR A 29 -11.26 14.21 -30.36
N GLN A 30 -12.11 14.26 -31.39
CA GLN A 30 -12.49 13.06 -32.17
C GLN A 30 -11.72 12.87 -33.50
N LEU A 31 -10.87 13.81 -33.93
CA LEU A 31 -10.26 13.71 -35.27
C LEU A 31 -8.91 12.98 -35.34
N GLU A 32 -8.31 12.58 -34.21
CA GLU A 32 -7.02 11.84 -34.21
C GLU A 32 -7.15 10.33 -33.95
N ASN A 33 -8.32 9.85 -33.52
CA ASN A 33 -8.53 8.43 -33.18
C ASN A 33 -9.08 7.55 -34.32
N GLN A 34 -9.24 8.08 -35.54
CA GLN A 34 -9.67 7.29 -36.70
C GLN A 34 -8.53 6.65 -37.51
N LYS A 35 -7.26 6.90 -37.17
CA LYS A 35 -6.10 6.30 -37.86
C LYS A 35 -5.49 5.06 -37.19
N ALA A 36 -6.01 4.61 -36.05
CA ALA A 36 -5.51 3.42 -35.33
C ALA A 36 -6.42 2.19 -35.44
N LYS A 37 -7.30 2.13 -36.45
CA LYS A 37 -8.10 0.95 -36.79
C LYS A 37 -7.77 0.47 -38.20
N LEU A 38 -6.62 -0.18 -38.37
CA LEU A 38 -6.43 -1.17 -39.44
C LEU A 38 -5.14 -1.96 -39.18
N LEU A 39 -5.32 -3.29 -39.13
CA LEU A 39 -4.32 -4.35 -39.23
C LEU A 39 -3.51 -4.65 -37.95
N ILE A 40 -3.94 -5.69 -37.22
CA ILE A 40 -3.22 -6.98 -37.12
C ILE A 40 -4.25 -8.05 -36.71
N ASN A 41 -4.32 -9.09 -37.54
CA ASN A 41 -5.16 -10.28 -37.40
C ASN A 41 -4.61 -11.18 -36.26
N PRO A 42 -5.44 -11.88 -35.46
CA PRO A 42 -4.96 -12.61 -34.30
C PRO A 42 -4.69 -14.08 -34.67
N PHE A 43 -3.54 -14.39 -35.26
CA PHE A 43 -2.89 -15.71 -35.25
C PHE A 43 -1.51 -15.53 -35.89
N GLU A 44 -0.49 -16.19 -35.32
CA GLU A 44 0.88 -16.30 -35.86
C GLU A 44 1.84 -15.12 -35.58
N VAL A 45 2.57 -15.16 -34.45
CA VAL A 45 4.05 -15.04 -34.36
C VAL A 45 4.48 -15.56 -32.99
N GLU A 46 4.88 -16.84 -32.96
CA GLU A 46 5.80 -17.41 -31.99
C GLU A 46 7.22 -17.15 -32.50
N ARG A 47 7.99 -16.27 -31.84
CA ARG A 47 9.46 -16.34 -31.65
C ARG A 47 10.05 -15.03 -31.11
N GLU A 48 10.77 -15.19 -30.00
CA GLU A 48 11.96 -14.45 -29.55
C GLU A 48 12.06 -12.94 -29.78
N LEU A 49 11.85 -12.16 -28.71
CA LEU A 49 12.48 -10.84 -28.54
C LEU A 49 13.53 -10.94 -27.44
N VAL A 50 14.73 -11.39 -27.83
CA VAL A 50 15.95 -11.26 -27.04
C VAL A 50 16.38 -9.79 -27.10
N TYR A 51 16.16 -9.04 -26.02
CA TYR A 51 16.69 -7.68 -25.89
C TYR A 51 18.16 -7.73 -25.43
N PRO A 52 19.08 -6.99 -26.10
CA PRO A 52 20.48 -6.95 -25.69
C PRO A 52 20.64 -6.11 -24.41
N ARG A 53 21.42 -6.63 -23.45
CA ARG A 53 21.74 -5.98 -22.17
C ARG A 53 22.90 -4.99 -22.32
N PRO A 54 22.77 -3.73 -21.87
CA PRO A 54 23.91 -2.95 -21.41
C PRO A 54 23.91 -2.92 -19.87
N LYS A 55 24.67 -3.83 -19.24
CA LYS A 55 24.81 -3.95 -17.77
C LYS A 55 25.30 -2.67 -17.06
N ALA A 56 25.90 -1.72 -17.79
CA ALA A 56 26.66 -0.61 -17.19
C ALA A 56 25.84 0.60 -16.74
N HIS A 57 24.56 0.76 -17.12
CA HIS A 57 23.77 1.95 -16.73
C HIS A 57 22.97 1.77 -15.42
N TYR A 58 22.89 0.55 -14.88
CA TYR A 58 21.83 0.17 -13.93
C TYR A 58 22.25 0.01 -12.46
N GLU A 59 23.56 -0.05 -12.16
CA GLU A 59 24.05 -0.23 -10.78
C GLU A 59 23.74 0.95 -9.83
N GLY A 60 23.45 2.14 -10.37
CA GLY A 60 23.11 3.33 -9.57
C GLY A 60 21.63 3.45 -9.17
N VAL A 61 20.74 2.61 -9.68
CA VAL A 61 19.28 2.78 -9.51
C VAL A 61 18.83 2.35 -8.13
N LEU A 62 19.30 1.20 -7.64
CA LEU A 62 19.06 0.77 -6.26
C LEU A 62 19.61 1.79 -5.26
N ASP A 63 20.80 2.34 -5.51
CA ASP A 63 21.38 3.37 -4.65
C ASP A 63 20.59 4.69 -4.69
N ARG A 64 20.02 5.07 -5.84
CA ARG A 64 19.08 6.20 -5.95
C ARG A 64 17.75 5.93 -5.25
N ILE A 65 17.16 4.75 -5.43
CA ILE A 65 15.97 4.30 -4.68
C ILE A 65 16.26 4.44 -3.19
N MET A 66 17.34 3.84 -2.70
CA MET A 66 17.75 3.92 -1.30
C MET A 66 17.94 5.35 -0.79
N LYS A 67 18.75 6.16 -1.50
CA LYS A 67 19.02 7.55 -1.11
C LYS A 67 17.73 8.36 -1.10
N SER A 68 16.77 8.05 -1.97
CA SER A 68 15.48 8.73 -2.00
C SER A 68 14.65 8.50 -0.73
N TRP A 69 14.66 7.28 -0.18
CA TRP A 69 14.00 6.97 1.09
C TRP A 69 14.74 7.54 2.32
N LYS A 70 16.03 7.84 2.19
CA LYS A 70 16.90 8.33 3.28
C LYS A 70 17.04 9.86 3.37
N ARG A 71 16.54 10.65 2.41
CA ARG A 71 16.87 12.09 2.33
C ARG A 71 16.30 12.91 3.49
N LYS A 72 17.21 13.39 4.37
CA LYS A 72 17.06 14.64 5.13
C LYS A 72 17.33 15.85 4.21
N PRO A 73 16.75 17.03 4.47
CA PRO A 73 17.13 18.25 3.77
C PRO A 73 18.52 18.70 4.26
N GLU A 74 19.56 18.55 3.42
CA GLU A 74 20.89 19.11 3.72
C GLU A 74 21.05 20.52 3.14
N ILE A 75 21.30 21.48 4.03
CA ILE A 75 21.74 22.84 3.69
C ILE A 75 23.23 22.77 3.32
N LYS A 76 23.55 22.83 2.03
CA LYS A 76 24.93 22.94 1.55
C LYS A 76 25.47 24.35 1.83
N ARG A 77 26.38 24.50 2.80
CA ARG A 77 27.21 25.72 2.95
C ARG A 77 28.55 25.50 2.26
N GLY A 78 28.76 26.17 1.13
CA GLY A 78 30.06 26.25 0.47
C GLY A 78 30.98 27.24 1.17
N VAL A 79 32.23 26.86 1.42
CA VAL A 79 33.29 27.77 1.89
C VAL A 79 34.39 27.80 0.82
N PRO A 80 34.81 28.97 0.31
CA PRO A 80 35.88 29.06 -0.67
C PRO A 80 37.27 29.05 -0.01
N LYS A 81 38.21 28.38 -0.67
CA LYS A 81 39.64 28.31 -0.31
C LYS A 81 40.42 29.46 -0.96
N HIS A 82 41.21 30.21 -0.18
CA HIS A 82 42.39 30.88 -0.71
C HIS A 82 43.59 30.89 0.24
N ARG A 83 44.79 30.95 -0.35
CA ARG A 83 46.09 30.55 0.21
C ARG A 83 46.99 31.77 0.41
N LYS A 84 47.69 31.77 1.56
CA LYS A 84 48.98 32.42 1.93
C LYS A 84 49.02 33.93 2.21
N GLY A 85 49.45 34.25 3.44
CA GLY A 85 49.99 35.54 3.87
C GLY A 85 50.48 35.45 5.32
N LYS A 86 51.73 35.04 5.54
CA LYS A 86 52.34 34.80 6.86
C LYS A 86 52.72 36.10 7.58
N TRP A 87 51.77 36.97 7.94
CA TRP A 87 51.98 38.07 8.91
C TRP A 87 50.71 38.46 9.70
N LEU A 88 49.68 37.60 9.70
CA LEU A 88 48.40 37.81 10.42
C LEU A 88 48.16 36.83 11.58
N ALA A 89 49.16 36.01 11.95
CA ALA A 89 48.98 34.88 12.86
C ALA A 89 48.64 35.28 14.30
N PHE A 90 49.17 36.39 14.81
CA PHE A 90 48.93 36.81 16.20
C PHE A 90 47.57 37.50 16.40
N GLY A 91 47.11 38.32 15.45
CA GLY A 91 45.77 38.93 15.50
C GLY A 91 44.65 37.90 15.28
N PHE A 92 44.88 36.91 14.42
CA PHE A 92 43.90 35.86 14.14
C PHE A 92 43.78 34.86 15.31
N LEU A 93 44.88 34.59 16.02
CA LEU A 93 44.85 33.73 17.21
C LEU A 93 44.09 34.39 18.37
N PHE A 94 44.25 35.71 18.57
CA PHE A 94 43.51 36.46 19.58
C PHE A 94 42.02 36.55 19.26
N LEU A 95 41.66 36.75 17.99
CA LEU A 95 40.26 36.74 17.53
C LEU A 95 39.64 35.33 17.65
N LEU A 96 40.39 34.26 17.36
CA LEU A 96 39.93 32.88 17.59
C LEU A 96 39.73 32.57 19.07
N LEU A 97 40.62 33.05 19.95
CA LEU A 97 40.50 32.87 21.39
C LEU A 97 39.27 33.61 21.96
N LEU A 98 39.00 34.82 21.48
CA LEU A 98 37.78 35.57 21.79
C LEU A 98 36.52 34.86 21.27
N ILE A 99 36.55 34.33 20.05
CA ILE A 99 35.44 33.53 19.50
C ILE A 99 35.22 32.27 20.34
N VAL A 100 36.26 31.56 20.77
CA VAL A 100 36.15 30.38 21.63
C VAL A 100 35.62 30.75 23.02
N LEU A 101 36.14 31.82 23.64
CA LEU A 101 35.68 32.32 24.95
C LEU A 101 34.22 32.79 24.94
N ILE A 102 33.70 33.27 23.81
CA ILE A 102 32.29 33.67 23.66
C ILE A 102 31.41 32.48 23.25
N THR A 103 31.89 31.59 22.38
CA THR A 103 31.09 30.44 21.89
C THR A 103 31.00 29.29 22.89
N VAL A 104 32.02 29.04 23.72
CA VAL A 104 32.00 27.94 24.69
C VAL A 104 30.93 28.15 25.78
N PRO A 105 30.73 29.35 26.37
CA PRO A 105 29.60 29.60 27.27
C PRO A 105 28.24 29.45 26.57
N ILE A 106 28.11 29.90 25.31
CA ILE A 106 26.85 29.81 24.54
C ILE A 106 26.51 28.35 24.18
N VAL A 107 27.51 27.53 23.85
CA VAL A 107 27.35 26.10 23.54
C VAL A 107 27.09 25.29 24.82
N THR A 108 27.76 25.61 25.93
CA THR A 108 27.54 24.92 27.22
C THR A 108 26.21 25.32 27.87
N GLN A 109 25.70 26.53 27.64
CA GLN A 109 24.36 26.96 28.07
C GLN A 109 23.25 26.37 27.19
N LYS A 110 23.49 26.14 25.88
CA LYS A 110 22.56 25.37 25.02
C LYS A 110 22.55 23.87 25.31
N SER A 111 23.61 23.31 25.90
CA SER A 111 23.70 21.88 26.23
C SER A 111 22.98 21.47 27.53
N LYS A 112 22.46 22.44 28.31
CA LYS A 112 21.66 22.17 29.53
C LYS A 112 20.16 22.40 29.35
N ARG A 113 19.66 22.49 28.11
CA ARG A 113 18.24 22.15 27.91
C ARG A 113 18.13 20.65 28.15
N ALA A 114 17.60 20.27 29.31
CA ALA A 114 17.01 18.96 29.49
C ALA A 114 16.17 18.68 28.24
N VAL A 115 16.40 17.54 27.60
CA VAL A 115 15.49 17.04 26.57
C VAL A 115 14.18 16.81 27.32
N GLU A 116 13.29 17.80 27.33
CA GLU A 116 11.89 17.56 27.62
C GLU A 116 11.47 16.49 26.63
N VAL A 117 11.23 15.28 27.14
CA VAL A 117 10.51 14.26 26.38
C VAL A 117 9.21 14.94 25.99
N PRO A 118 8.96 15.21 24.68
CA PRO A 118 7.74 15.86 24.26
C PRO A 118 6.58 15.06 24.84
N ARG A 119 5.64 15.72 25.52
CA ARG A 119 4.38 15.09 25.89
C ARG A 119 3.82 14.45 24.61
N ALA A 120 3.61 13.13 24.63
CA ALA A 120 3.18 12.40 23.45
C ALA A 120 1.93 13.09 22.88
N ASP A 121 2.00 13.51 21.61
CA ASP A 121 0.82 14.04 20.94
C ASP A 121 -0.22 12.94 20.77
N ASN A 122 -1.48 13.31 20.54
CA ASN A 122 -2.57 12.35 20.41
C ASN A 122 -2.28 11.32 19.29
N TYR A 123 -1.51 11.71 18.26
CA TYR A 123 -1.08 10.81 17.18
C TYR A 123 -0.08 9.75 17.65
N SER A 124 0.88 10.10 18.50
CA SER A 124 1.83 9.14 19.08
C SER A 124 1.11 8.13 19.98
N ILE A 125 0.11 8.58 20.73
CA ILE A 125 -0.74 7.68 21.55
C ILE A 125 -1.55 6.75 20.64
N ALA A 126 -2.24 7.31 19.65
CA ALA A 126 -3.04 6.53 18.69
C ALA A 126 -2.19 5.51 17.93
N LEU A 127 -0.99 5.89 17.49
CA LEU A 127 -0.05 4.99 16.81
C LEU A 127 0.35 3.82 17.70
N LYS A 128 0.71 4.09 18.96
CA LYS A 128 1.06 3.04 19.91
C LYS A 128 -0.09 2.05 20.14
N GLN A 129 -1.32 2.56 20.27
CA GLN A 129 -2.51 1.71 20.40
C GLN A 129 -2.81 0.91 19.12
N ALA A 130 -2.62 1.51 17.95
CA ALA A 130 -2.78 0.82 16.68
C ALA A 130 -1.78 -0.34 16.51
N LEU A 131 -0.55 -0.19 16.99
CA LEU A 131 0.43 -1.29 16.99
C LEU A 131 0.08 -2.37 18.04
N LEU A 132 -0.38 -1.98 19.23
CA LEU A 132 -0.86 -2.94 20.24
C LEU A 132 -2.07 -3.75 19.74
N PHE A 133 -2.91 -3.20 18.85
CA PHE A 133 -3.97 -3.96 18.19
C PHE A 133 -3.40 -5.13 17.38
N PHE A 134 -2.31 -4.96 16.65
CA PHE A 134 -1.67 -6.08 15.94
C PHE A 134 -1.14 -7.14 16.92
N ASP A 135 -0.53 -6.73 18.03
CA ASP A 135 -0.11 -7.69 19.07
C ASP A 135 -1.30 -8.48 19.62
N ALA A 136 -2.42 -7.80 19.85
CA ALA A 136 -3.66 -8.42 20.31
C ALA A 136 -4.29 -9.37 19.29
N GLN A 137 -3.88 -9.33 18.01
CA GLN A 137 -4.34 -10.23 16.95
C GLN A 137 -3.36 -11.38 16.66
N LYS A 138 -2.14 -11.40 17.24
CA LYS A 138 -1.14 -12.46 16.97
C LYS A 138 -1.68 -13.85 17.33
N SER A 139 -1.41 -14.86 16.51
CA SER A 139 -1.72 -16.27 16.79
C SER A 139 -0.45 -17.11 16.73
N GLY A 140 -0.36 -18.18 17.53
CA GLY A 140 0.82 -19.04 17.63
C GLY A 140 1.52 -18.89 18.98
N HIS A 141 2.81 -19.19 19.03
CA HIS A 141 3.63 -19.06 20.23
C HIS A 141 4.06 -17.61 20.44
N LEU A 142 3.45 -16.90 21.37
CA LEU A 142 3.67 -15.47 21.56
C LEU A 142 5.04 -15.21 22.19
N VAL A 143 5.93 -14.56 21.44
CA VAL A 143 7.23 -14.10 21.92
C VAL A 143 7.15 -12.60 22.23
N HIS A 144 7.79 -12.14 23.31
CA HIS A 144 7.76 -10.75 23.78
C HIS A 144 6.33 -10.16 23.89
N ASN A 145 5.41 -10.92 24.46
CA ASN A 145 4.00 -10.54 24.52
C ASN A 145 3.79 -9.23 25.31
N ARG A 146 3.30 -8.20 24.61
CA ARG A 146 2.97 -6.88 25.17
C ARG A 146 1.53 -6.80 25.69
N VAL A 147 0.71 -7.81 25.40
CA VAL A 147 -0.73 -7.86 25.72
C VAL A 147 -0.98 -8.93 26.77
N PRO A 148 -1.11 -8.56 28.07
CA PRO A 148 -1.06 -9.53 29.17
C PRO A 148 -2.24 -10.51 29.21
N TRP A 149 -3.34 -10.20 28.53
CA TRP A 149 -4.53 -11.05 28.46
C TRP A 149 -4.52 -12.00 27.25
N ARG A 150 -3.50 -11.94 26.40
CA ARG A 150 -3.27 -12.88 25.30
C ARG A 150 -2.30 -13.98 25.70
N GLY A 151 -2.50 -15.19 25.19
CA GLY A 151 -1.63 -16.34 25.38
C GLY A 151 -1.39 -17.10 24.07
N ASP A 152 -0.63 -18.20 24.17
CA ASP A 152 -0.35 -19.09 23.06
C ASP A 152 -1.65 -19.71 22.51
N SER A 153 -1.81 -19.69 21.18
CA SER A 153 -3.04 -20.15 20.54
C SER A 153 -2.81 -20.71 19.13
N GLY A 154 -3.73 -21.54 18.62
CA GLY A 154 -3.63 -22.08 17.24
C GLY A 154 -2.39 -22.95 16.99
N LEU A 155 -1.86 -23.62 18.02
CA LEU A 155 -0.58 -24.35 17.97
C LEU A 155 -0.59 -25.59 17.06
N HIS A 156 -1.78 -26.07 16.67
CA HIS A 156 -1.96 -27.22 15.80
C HIS A 156 -2.36 -26.84 14.36
N ASP A 157 -2.37 -25.55 14.04
CA ASP A 157 -2.75 -25.04 12.73
C ASP A 157 -1.89 -25.65 11.62
N GLY A 158 -2.53 -26.29 10.63
CA GLY A 158 -1.84 -26.95 9.53
C GLY A 158 -0.95 -28.12 9.95
N GLY A 159 -1.22 -28.75 11.10
CA GLY A 159 -0.34 -29.78 11.69
C GLY A 159 0.93 -29.17 12.31
N GLY A 160 0.87 -27.92 12.77
CA GLY A 160 2.00 -27.18 13.33
C GLY A 160 2.73 -26.30 12.29
N ARG A 161 2.50 -26.53 11.00
CA ARG A 161 3.16 -25.78 9.91
C ARG A 161 2.62 -24.36 9.74
N LEU A 162 1.34 -24.13 10.02
CA LEU A 162 0.66 -22.84 9.83
C LEU A 162 0.48 -22.09 11.16
N VAL A 163 1.36 -22.35 12.13
CA VAL A 163 1.42 -21.62 13.41
C VAL A 163 2.07 -20.26 13.19
N GLY A 164 1.48 -19.21 13.79
CA GLY A 164 1.86 -17.82 13.54
C GLY A 164 0.72 -17.00 12.92
N GLY A 165 1.05 -15.80 12.46
CA GLY A 165 0.15 -14.93 11.73
C GLY A 165 -0.81 -14.17 12.64
N PHE A 166 -1.84 -13.59 12.03
CA PHE A 166 -2.83 -12.78 12.72
C PHE A 166 -4.22 -13.38 12.55
N TYR A 167 -5.02 -13.29 13.60
CA TYR A 167 -6.46 -13.36 13.48
C TYR A 167 -6.96 -12.10 12.79
N ASP A 168 -7.91 -12.28 11.88
CA ASP A 168 -8.34 -11.22 10.97
C ASP A 168 -9.19 -10.13 11.67
N GLY A 169 -10.07 -10.56 12.57
CA GLY A 169 -10.99 -9.68 13.27
C GLY A 169 -11.41 -10.26 14.62
N GLY A 170 -12.71 -10.26 14.90
CA GLY A 170 -13.27 -10.82 16.13
C GLY A 170 -13.36 -12.35 16.15
N GLU A 171 -13.23 -12.99 14.99
CA GLU A 171 -13.18 -14.44 14.87
C GLU A 171 -11.74 -14.94 14.95
N ASN A 172 -11.57 -16.19 15.34
CA ASN A 172 -10.27 -16.84 15.37
C ASN A 172 -9.82 -17.32 13.97
N ILE A 173 -10.25 -16.69 12.87
CA ILE A 173 -9.86 -17.11 11.50
C ILE A 173 -8.66 -16.28 11.02
N LYS A 174 -7.74 -16.93 10.32
CA LYS A 174 -6.60 -16.31 9.64
C LYS A 174 -6.87 -16.27 8.15
N TYR A 175 -7.02 -15.06 7.60
CA TYR A 175 -7.14 -14.87 6.16
C TYR A 175 -5.82 -14.32 5.60
N THR A 176 -5.19 -15.07 4.70
CA THR A 176 -3.86 -14.72 4.17
C THR A 176 -3.92 -13.46 3.31
N PHE A 177 -5.01 -13.23 2.56
CA PHE A 177 -5.13 -12.08 1.65
C PHE A 177 -5.12 -10.71 2.37
N PRO A 178 -6.02 -10.43 3.33
CA PRO A 178 -5.99 -9.17 4.09
C PRO A 178 -4.76 -9.08 5.02
N THR A 179 -4.23 -10.21 5.50
CA THR A 179 -2.97 -10.23 6.27
C THR A 179 -1.81 -9.74 5.40
N ALA A 180 -1.68 -10.26 4.17
CA ALA A 180 -0.64 -9.83 3.24
C ALA A 180 -0.78 -8.34 2.92
N PHE A 181 -1.99 -7.86 2.61
CA PHE A 181 -2.26 -6.44 2.39
C PHE A 181 -1.84 -5.57 3.58
N SER A 182 -2.18 -5.98 4.80
CA SER A 182 -1.80 -5.27 6.02
C SER A 182 -0.29 -5.19 6.21
N MET A 183 0.44 -6.28 5.91
CA MET A 183 1.90 -6.30 5.99
C MET A 183 2.55 -5.44 4.90
N THR A 184 1.99 -5.41 3.69
CA THR A 184 2.44 -4.50 2.64
C THR A 184 2.25 -3.04 3.06
N MET A 185 1.09 -2.69 3.60
CA MET A 185 0.78 -1.32 4.04
C MET A 185 1.63 -0.87 5.23
N LEU A 186 1.83 -1.74 6.24
CA LEU A 186 2.73 -1.44 7.36
C LEU A 186 4.17 -1.25 6.86
N SER A 187 4.65 -2.15 5.98
CA SER A 187 5.99 -2.04 5.39
C SER A 187 6.14 -0.74 4.60
N TRP A 188 5.16 -0.37 3.78
CA TRP A 188 5.16 0.89 3.05
C TRP A 188 5.19 2.09 4.00
N SER A 189 4.41 2.08 5.07
CA SER A 189 4.40 3.16 6.06
C SER A 189 5.77 3.34 6.73
N VAL A 190 6.48 2.24 7.02
CA VAL A 190 7.83 2.28 7.61
C VAL A 190 8.85 2.80 6.61
N LEU A 191 8.69 2.49 5.32
CA LEU A 191 9.55 3.01 4.27
C LEU A 191 9.38 4.52 4.11
N GLU A 192 8.14 5.04 4.08
CA GLU A 192 7.86 6.49 3.93
C GLU A 192 8.17 7.27 5.21
N PHE A 193 7.72 6.76 6.36
CA PHE A 193 7.65 7.48 7.63
C PHE A 193 8.53 6.88 8.74
N GLY A 194 9.49 6.02 8.41
CA GLY A 194 10.34 5.33 9.38
C GLY A 194 11.10 6.26 10.34
N HIS A 195 11.29 7.52 10.00
CA HIS A 195 11.88 8.53 10.91
C HIS A 195 10.89 8.96 12.01
N HIS A 196 9.58 8.99 11.74
CA HIS A 196 8.55 9.24 12.75
C HIS A 196 8.42 8.07 13.72
N TYR A 197 8.42 6.83 13.21
CA TYR A 197 8.44 5.63 14.07
C TYR A 197 9.65 5.60 15.01
N ARG A 198 10.83 6.04 14.55
CA ARG A 198 12.02 6.16 15.41
C ARG A 198 11.87 7.28 16.43
N ALA A 199 11.31 8.41 16.04
CA ALA A 199 11.08 9.55 16.93
C ALA A 199 10.09 9.22 18.06
N THR A 200 9.10 8.36 17.80
CA THR A 200 8.13 7.89 18.80
C THR A 200 8.59 6.67 19.59
N GLY A 201 9.74 6.07 19.24
CA GLY A 201 10.24 4.84 19.87
C GLY A 201 9.48 3.57 19.47
N GLU A 202 8.65 3.62 18.42
CA GLU A 202 7.80 2.51 17.97
C GLU A 202 8.37 1.78 16.73
N TYR A 203 9.58 2.15 16.27
CA TYR A 203 10.22 1.52 15.10
C TYR A 203 10.44 0.01 15.29
N ASP A 204 11.03 -0.39 16.41
CA ASP A 204 11.30 -1.82 16.66
C ASP A 204 9.98 -2.60 16.78
N HIS A 205 8.96 -2.00 17.43
CA HIS A 205 7.64 -2.59 17.57
C HIS A 205 6.95 -2.85 16.22
N VAL A 206 6.90 -1.85 15.34
CA VAL A 206 6.27 -2.03 14.02
C VAL A 206 7.06 -3.04 13.17
N THR A 207 8.39 -3.06 13.26
CA THR A 207 9.19 -4.07 12.54
C THR A 207 8.99 -5.48 13.08
N GLU A 208 8.79 -5.65 14.39
CA GLU A 208 8.45 -6.94 15.00
C GLU A 208 7.08 -7.45 14.51
N ILE A 209 6.09 -6.56 14.40
CA ILE A 209 4.77 -6.87 13.82
C ILE A 209 4.90 -7.30 12.36
N ILE A 210 5.65 -6.54 11.55
CA ILE A 210 5.86 -6.87 10.13
C ILE A 210 6.53 -8.25 10.02
N ARG A 211 7.61 -8.48 10.77
CA ARG A 211 8.35 -9.76 10.80
C ARG A 211 7.42 -10.93 11.10
N TRP A 212 6.60 -10.80 12.15
CA TRP A 212 5.61 -11.82 12.53
C TRP A 212 4.65 -12.19 11.40
N GLY A 213 4.15 -11.20 10.67
CA GLY A 213 3.23 -11.42 9.55
C GLY A 213 3.91 -12.05 8.35
N VAL A 214 5.06 -11.53 7.93
CA VAL A 214 5.75 -12.07 6.74
C VAL A 214 6.38 -13.45 7.00
N ASP A 215 6.79 -13.76 8.23
CA ASP A 215 7.20 -15.10 8.62
C ASP A 215 6.05 -16.11 8.49
N TYR A 216 4.82 -15.70 8.80
CA TYR A 216 3.64 -16.52 8.57
C TYR A 216 3.33 -16.67 7.08
N ILE A 217 3.45 -15.61 6.28
CA ILE A 217 3.27 -15.67 4.82
C ILE A 217 4.27 -16.65 4.20
N LEU A 218 5.53 -16.68 4.65
CA LEU A 218 6.51 -17.67 4.19
C LEU A 218 6.11 -19.12 4.53
N LYS A 219 5.30 -19.35 5.57
CA LYS A 219 4.78 -20.69 5.92
C LYS A 219 3.55 -21.09 5.11
N THR A 220 2.88 -20.15 4.44
CA THR A 220 1.66 -20.43 3.66
C THR A 220 1.96 -21.01 2.27
N PHE A 221 3.22 -21.35 1.98
CA PHE A 221 3.65 -22.07 0.78
C PHE A 221 5.01 -22.72 1.05
N ASP A 222 5.48 -23.57 0.13
CA ASP A 222 6.76 -24.29 0.28
C ASP A 222 7.97 -23.36 -0.02
N SER A 223 8.11 -22.30 0.79
CA SER A 223 9.11 -21.24 0.63
C SER A 223 10.56 -21.73 0.78
N THR A 224 10.79 -22.86 1.44
CA THR A 224 12.13 -23.45 1.67
C THR A 224 12.51 -24.54 0.67
N SER A 225 11.55 -25.16 -0.04
CA SER A 225 11.83 -26.27 -0.95
C SER A 225 12.53 -25.81 -2.24
N ASN A 226 13.30 -26.64 -2.91
CA ASN A 226 13.85 -26.27 -4.24
C ASN A 226 12.84 -26.50 -5.39
N TYR A 227 11.63 -26.95 -5.07
CA TYR A 227 10.59 -27.24 -6.05
C TYR A 227 9.67 -26.04 -6.27
N THR A 228 8.97 -26.06 -7.39
CA THR A 228 7.96 -25.05 -7.71
C THR A 228 6.79 -25.13 -6.74
N VAL A 229 6.20 -23.98 -6.43
CA VAL A 229 5.05 -23.92 -5.53
C VAL A 229 3.83 -24.53 -6.24
N SER A 230 3.26 -25.57 -5.64
CA SER A 230 2.09 -26.28 -6.17
C SER A 230 0.76 -25.68 -5.69
N HIS A 231 0.74 -25.14 -4.49
CA HIS A 231 -0.42 -24.53 -3.85
C HIS A 231 0.01 -23.49 -2.82
N ILE A 232 -0.90 -22.58 -2.48
CA ILE A 232 -0.73 -21.59 -1.41
C ILE A 232 -1.90 -21.68 -0.43
N TYR A 233 -1.64 -21.50 0.86
CA TYR A 233 -2.65 -21.49 1.92
C TYR A 233 -3.29 -20.12 2.01
N SER A 234 -4.60 -20.07 1.76
CA SER A 234 -5.38 -18.85 1.79
C SER A 234 -6.03 -18.57 3.14
N GLN A 235 -6.25 -19.61 3.93
CA GLN A 235 -7.06 -19.52 5.14
C GLN A 235 -6.72 -20.62 6.16
N VAL A 236 -6.81 -20.28 7.44
CA VAL A 236 -6.80 -21.22 8.56
C VAL A 236 -7.92 -20.87 9.53
N GLY A 237 -8.71 -21.86 9.91
CA GLY A 237 -10.01 -21.67 10.55
C GLY A 237 -11.13 -21.58 9.53
N VAL A 238 -12.36 -21.83 9.96
CA VAL A 238 -13.57 -21.74 9.13
C VAL A 238 -14.75 -21.27 9.97
N ALA A 239 -15.60 -20.44 9.36
CA ALA A 239 -16.92 -20.11 9.87
C ALA A 239 -17.93 -20.66 8.86
N LYS A 240 -18.57 -21.79 9.19
CA LYS A 240 -19.58 -22.38 8.30
C LYS A 240 -20.97 -21.94 8.76
N SER A 241 -21.70 -21.26 7.87
CA SER A 241 -23.09 -20.89 8.11
C SER A 241 -23.93 -22.13 8.43
N ASN A 242 -24.74 -22.05 9.49
CA ASN A 242 -25.66 -23.11 9.94
C ASN A 242 -24.97 -24.44 10.30
N SER A 243 -23.67 -24.43 10.61
CA SER A 243 -22.98 -25.61 11.13
C SER A 243 -23.41 -25.90 12.57
N THR A 244 -23.66 -27.18 12.87
CA THR A 244 -23.85 -27.69 14.23
C THR A 244 -22.55 -28.24 14.83
N MET A 245 -21.47 -28.27 14.04
CA MET A 245 -20.14 -28.67 14.50
C MET A 245 -19.38 -27.45 15.02
N PRO A 246 -18.66 -27.58 16.17
CA PRO A 246 -17.79 -26.52 16.67
C PRO A 246 -16.78 -26.05 15.63
N ASP A 247 -16.81 -24.77 15.31
CA ASP A 247 -15.89 -24.06 14.44
C ASP A 247 -15.74 -22.59 14.86
N ASP A 248 -14.97 -21.80 14.11
CA ASP A 248 -14.64 -20.42 14.48
C ASP A 248 -15.82 -19.45 14.39
N GLY A 249 -16.88 -19.81 13.66
CA GLY A 249 -18.14 -19.04 13.61
C GLY A 249 -19.18 -19.53 14.62
N TYR A 250 -19.15 -20.80 15.00
CA TYR A 250 -20.06 -21.39 15.99
C TYR A 250 -19.65 -21.06 17.44
N CYS A 251 -18.35 -21.06 17.74
CA CYS A 251 -17.84 -20.90 19.11
C CYS A 251 -17.40 -19.45 19.41
N TRP A 252 -18.11 -18.79 20.32
CA TRP A 252 -17.66 -17.51 20.91
C TRP A 252 -16.71 -17.76 22.08
N GLN A 253 -15.40 -17.79 21.82
CA GLN A 253 -14.40 -18.09 22.84
C GLN A 253 -13.04 -17.45 22.54
N ARG A 254 -12.19 -17.43 23.55
CA ARG A 254 -10.80 -16.97 23.42
C ARG A 254 -10.02 -17.92 22.49
N PRO A 255 -9.08 -17.41 21.67
CA PRO A 255 -8.26 -18.25 20.80
C PRO A 255 -7.44 -19.30 21.56
N GLU A 256 -7.07 -19.02 22.81
CA GLU A 256 -6.33 -19.92 23.70
C GLU A 256 -7.17 -21.13 24.17
N ASP A 257 -8.51 -21.01 24.17
CA ASP A 257 -9.43 -22.05 24.63
C ASP A 257 -9.98 -22.93 23.48
N VAL A 258 -9.53 -22.71 22.24
CA VAL A 258 -10.01 -23.46 21.08
C VAL A 258 -9.59 -24.93 21.18
N THR A 259 -10.56 -25.81 21.40
CA THR A 259 -10.35 -27.27 21.51
C THR A 259 -10.69 -28.06 20.24
N TYR A 260 -11.47 -27.47 19.32
CA TYR A 260 -11.81 -28.12 18.05
C TYR A 260 -10.65 -28.06 17.05
N ARG A 261 -10.66 -29.01 16.10
CA ARG A 261 -9.67 -29.03 15.02
C ARG A 261 -9.94 -27.90 14.03
N ARG A 262 -8.98 -27.01 13.87
CA ARG A 262 -9.04 -25.93 12.89
C ARG A 262 -8.64 -26.44 11.51
N SER A 263 -9.55 -26.37 10.55
CA SER A 263 -9.27 -26.69 9.14
C SER A 263 -8.50 -25.56 8.47
N TYR A 264 -7.90 -25.84 7.32
CA TYR A 264 -7.22 -24.84 6.50
C TYR A 264 -7.62 -25.03 5.04
N GLU A 265 -7.47 -23.96 4.26
CA GLU A 265 -7.75 -23.98 2.83
C GLU A 265 -6.50 -23.60 2.04
N SER A 266 -6.26 -24.36 0.98
CA SER A 266 -5.26 -24.07 -0.04
C SER A 266 -5.91 -23.89 -1.41
N VAL A 267 -5.21 -23.15 -2.26
CA VAL A 267 -5.59 -22.88 -3.65
C VAL A 267 -4.43 -23.21 -4.59
N ILE A 268 -4.75 -23.66 -5.81
CA ILE A 268 -3.77 -24.07 -6.84
C ILE A 268 -3.58 -22.96 -7.89
N GLY A 269 -4.57 -22.06 -8.02
CA GLY A 269 -4.46 -20.77 -8.73
C GLY A 269 -4.88 -19.60 -7.84
N GLY A 270 -4.77 -18.37 -8.35
CA GLY A 270 -5.05 -17.16 -7.58
C GLY A 270 -3.90 -16.14 -7.61
N PRO A 271 -3.66 -15.46 -8.76
CA PRO A 271 -2.62 -14.45 -8.87
C PRO A 271 -2.92 -13.19 -8.03
N ASP A 272 -4.18 -12.98 -7.65
CA ASP A 272 -4.64 -11.99 -6.69
C ASP A 272 -3.98 -12.21 -5.32
N LEU A 273 -4.24 -13.36 -4.69
CA LEU A 273 -3.68 -13.71 -3.39
C LEU A 273 -2.14 -13.78 -3.46
N ALA A 274 -1.60 -14.46 -4.45
CA ALA A 274 -0.16 -14.59 -4.61
C ALA A 274 0.51 -13.24 -4.90
N GLY A 275 -0.12 -12.37 -5.69
CA GLY A 275 0.33 -11.01 -5.98
C GLY A 275 0.44 -10.15 -4.72
N GLU A 276 -0.54 -10.21 -3.82
CA GLU A 276 -0.44 -9.49 -2.55
C GLU A 276 0.62 -10.09 -1.62
N MET A 277 0.77 -11.42 -1.59
CA MET A 277 1.84 -12.07 -0.83
C MET A 277 3.24 -11.66 -1.36
N ILE A 278 3.40 -11.55 -2.68
CA ILE A 278 4.62 -11.03 -3.32
C ILE A 278 4.89 -9.60 -2.85
N ALA A 279 3.88 -8.73 -2.90
CA ALA A 279 4.01 -7.34 -2.48
C ALA A 279 4.39 -7.23 -0.99
N ALA A 280 3.80 -8.04 -0.13
CA ALA A 280 4.11 -8.08 1.31
C ALA A 280 5.57 -8.49 1.56
N LEU A 281 6.03 -9.57 0.92
CA LEU A 281 7.41 -10.04 1.07
C LEU A 281 8.43 -9.06 0.46
N ALA A 282 8.14 -8.51 -0.72
CA ALA A 282 9.01 -7.55 -1.40
C ALA A 282 9.13 -6.23 -0.62
N SER A 283 8.02 -5.65 -0.17
CA SER A 283 8.03 -4.43 0.64
C SER A 283 8.71 -4.64 1.99
N ALA A 284 8.47 -5.76 2.68
CA ALA A 284 9.15 -6.09 3.93
C ALA A 284 10.65 -6.32 3.75
N SER A 285 11.08 -6.89 2.63
CA SER A 285 12.52 -7.07 2.34
C SER A 285 13.29 -5.75 2.31
N LEU A 286 12.62 -4.65 1.93
CA LEU A 286 13.19 -3.30 1.96
C LEU A 286 13.28 -2.74 3.38
N VAL A 287 12.30 -3.05 4.23
CA VAL A 287 12.31 -2.68 5.66
C VAL A 287 13.47 -3.37 6.38
N PHE A 288 13.66 -4.67 6.15
CA PHE A 288 14.71 -5.48 6.78
C PHE A 288 16.02 -5.51 5.99
N ARG A 289 16.28 -4.52 5.15
CA ARG A 289 17.46 -4.52 4.27
C ARG A 289 18.80 -4.63 5.01
N GLU A 290 18.87 -4.10 6.22
CA GLU A 290 20.08 -4.18 7.06
C GLU A 290 20.36 -5.62 7.54
N ASP A 291 19.33 -6.47 7.60
CA ASP A 291 19.44 -7.91 7.77
C ASP A 291 19.48 -8.59 6.38
N GLU A 292 20.65 -8.57 5.75
CA GLU A 292 20.82 -9.02 4.36
C GLU A 292 20.41 -10.48 4.12
N LEU A 293 20.52 -11.35 5.12
CA LEU A 293 20.12 -12.75 5.01
C LEU A 293 18.60 -12.85 4.99
N TYR A 294 17.92 -12.20 5.93
CA TYR A 294 16.47 -12.21 6.01
C TYR A 294 15.81 -11.47 4.83
N SER A 295 16.35 -10.32 4.44
CA SER A 295 15.90 -9.58 3.25
C SER A 295 15.97 -10.44 1.98
N ARG A 296 17.08 -11.16 1.76
CA ARG A 296 17.21 -12.09 0.62
C ARG A 296 16.26 -13.28 0.71
N GLN A 297 15.98 -13.79 1.92
CA GLN A 297 15.00 -14.86 2.10
C GLN A 297 13.60 -14.40 1.68
N LEU A 298 13.19 -13.18 2.06
CA LEU A 298 11.91 -12.61 1.68
C LEU A 298 11.80 -12.41 0.16
N ILE A 299 12.84 -11.86 -0.49
CA ILE A 299 12.89 -11.70 -1.95
C ILE A 299 12.77 -13.05 -2.65
N LYS A 300 13.53 -14.07 -2.23
CA LYS A 300 13.43 -15.42 -2.80
C LYS A 300 12.03 -16.03 -2.65
N GLY A 301 11.38 -15.79 -1.51
CA GLY A 301 9.99 -16.19 -1.29
C GLY A 301 9.04 -15.51 -2.28
N ALA A 302 9.23 -14.21 -2.53
CA ALA A 302 8.45 -13.45 -3.50
C ALA A 302 8.68 -13.95 -4.93
N GLU A 303 9.93 -14.22 -5.34
CA GLU A 303 10.27 -14.74 -6.68
C GLU A 303 9.62 -16.09 -6.96
N LYS A 304 9.56 -16.99 -5.95
CA LYS A 304 8.84 -18.26 -6.09
C LYS A 304 7.34 -18.11 -6.32
N LEU A 305 6.73 -17.10 -5.72
CA LEU A 305 5.33 -16.79 -5.96
C LEU A 305 5.13 -16.16 -7.34
N VAL A 306 6.12 -15.44 -7.88
CA VAL A 306 6.09 -14.99 -9.30
C VAL A 306 6.06 -16.20 -10.23
N GLU A 307 6.87 -17.23 -9.98
CA GLU A 307 6.83 -18.50 -10.73
C GLU A 307 5.47 -19.22 -10.54
N PHE A 308 4.88 -19.17 -9.35
CA PHE A 308 3.53 -19.69 -9.12
C PHE A 308 2.50 -19.00 -10.03
N CYS A 309 2.61 -17.68 -10.20
CA CYS A 309 1.72 -16.87 -11.04
C CYS A 309 2.03 -16.92 -12.54
N SER A 310 3.17 -17.45 -12.98
CA SER A 310 3.53 -17.44 -14.42
C SER A 310 2.77 -18.48 -15.24
N LEU A 311 2.14 -19.45 -14.60
CA LEU A 311 1.40 -20.52 -15.24
C LEU A 311 -0.01 -20.05 -15.67
N PRO A 312 -0.34 -20.02 -16.97
CA PRO A 312 -1.62 -19.51 -17.46
C PRO A 312 -2.84 -20.24 -16.90
N GLU A 313 -2.71 -21.55 -16.64
CA GLU A 313 -3.76 -22.38 -16.05
C GLU A 313 -4.12 -21.99 -14.62
N ARG A 314 -3.36 -21.08 -13.99
CA ARG A 314 -3.59 -20.55 -12.64
C ARG A 314 -4.23 -19.15 -12.63
N HIS A 315 -4.52 -18.56 -13.80
CA HIS A 315 -5.00 -17.18 -13.97
C HIS A 315 -6.51 -17.05 -13.77
N TYR A 316 -6.94 -17.23 -12.52
CA TYR A 316 -8.30 -16.99 -12.06
C TYR A 316 -8.24 -16.59 -10.60
N THR A 317 -9.25 -15.89 -10.10
CA THR A 317 -9.26 -15.41 -8.71
C THR A 317 -9.24 -16.57 -7.73
N TYR A 318 -8.60 -16.40 -6.57
CA TYR A 318 -8.58 -17.45 -5.54
C TYR A 318 -9.99 -17.77 -5.03
N THR A 319 -10.90 -16.81 -5.10
CA THR A 319 -12.31 -16.95 -4.73
C THR A 319 -13.05 -17.92 -5.63
N GLY A 320 -12.67 -18.02 -6.91
CA GLY A 320 -13.27 -18.97 -7.86
C GLY A 320 -13.14 -20.45 -7.46
N GLN A 321 -12.29 -20.77 -6.47
CA GLN A 321 -12.08 -22.14 -5.96
C GLN A 321 -12.96 -22.47 -4.76
N LYS A 322 -13.25 -21.47 -3.90
CA LYS A 322 -13.98 -21.64 -2.64
C LYS A 322 -14.61 -20.31 -2.21
N ASN A 323 -15.86 -20.34 -1.74
CA ASN A 323 -16.53 -19.18 -1.14
C ASN A 323 -15.78 -18.73 0.13
N LYS A 324 -15.32 -17.49 0.18
CA LYS A 324 -14.57 -16.94 1.33
C LYS A 324 -15.18 -15.63 1.81
N ALA A 325 -14.84 -15.24 3.04
CA ALA A 325 -15.25 -13.96 3.61
C ALA A 325 -14.65 -12.76 2.85
N TYR A 326 -13.47 -12.95 2.27
CA TYR A 326 -12.78 -12.00 1.40
C TYR A 326 -12.91 -12.49 -0.04
N ASN A 327 -13.66 -11.76 -0.87
CA ASN A 327 -13.79 -12.08 -2.29
C ASN A 327 -12.87 -11.19 -3.11
N SER A 328 -12.16 -11.76 -4.08
CA SER A 328 -11.37 -10.99 -5.04
C SER A 328 -12.20 -10.63 -6.26
N SER A 329 -12.16 -9.36 -6.66
CA SER A 329 -12.88 -8.86 -7.83
C SER A 329 -12.12 -9.05 -9.16
N ASP A 330 -10.79 -9.00 -9.10
CA ASP A 330 -9.85 -9.24 -10.20
C ASP A 330 -8.48 -9.66 -9.60
N PHE A 331 -7.44 -9.79 -10.43
CA PHE A 331 -6.04 -10.01 -10.02
C PHE A 331 -5.04 -9.10 -10.74
N HIS A 332 -5.48 -8.32 -11.73
CA HIS A 332 -4.59 -7.51 -12.56
C HIS A 332 -3.97 -6.34 -11.82
N ASP A 333 -4.68 -5.77 -10.85
CA ASP A 333 -4.16 -4.71 -9.99
C ASP A 333 -3.15 -5.26 -8.97
N GLU A 334 -3.33 -6.47 -8.43
CA GLU A 334 -2.29 -7.14 -7.64
C GLU A 334 -1.05 -7.47 -8.48
N GLU A 335 -1.22 -7.85 -9.75
CA GLU A 335 -0.09 -8.08 -10.66
C GLU A 335 0.74 -6.80 -10.87
N LEU A 336 0.06 -5.67 -11.10
CA LEU A 336 0.70 -4.36 -11.23
C LEU A 336 1.40 -3.93 -9.92
N TRP A 337 0.72 -4.11 -8.79
CA TRP A 337 1.20 -3.80 -7.44
C TRP A 337 2.44 -4.62 -7.06
N ALA A 338 2.39 -5.93 -7.27
CA ALA A 338 3.48 -6.86 -7.02
C ALA A 338 4.72 -6.52 -7.87
N ALA A 339 4.52 -6.26 -9.16
CA ALA A 339 5.61 -5.89 -10.06
C ALA A 339 6.29 -4.57 -9.64
N ALA A 340 5.53 -3.57 -9.19
CA ALA A 340 6.07 -2.32 -8.67
C ALA A 340 6.94 -2.57 -7.41
N TRP A 341 6.43 -3.34 -6.43
CA TRP A 341 7.18 -3.64 -5.21
C TRP A 341 8.45 -4.47 -5.46
N LEU A 342 8.37 -5.48 -6.33
CA LEU A 342 9.52 -6.29 -6.73
C LEU A 342 10.59 -5.46 -7.41
N PHE A 343 10.21 -4.49 -8.27
CA PHE A 343 11.17 -3.57 -8.84
C PHE A 343 11.88 -2.74 -7.76
N TYR A 344 11.14 -2.22 -6.78
CA TYR A 344 11.74 -1.50 -5.65
C TYR A 344 12.69 -2.38 -4.84
N ALA A 345 12.32 -3.63 -4.57
CA ALA A 345 13.11 -4.58 -3.78
C ALA A 345 14.38 -5.06 -4.48
N THR A 346 14.29 -5.38 -5.78
CA THR A 346 15.36 -6.07 -6.53
C THR A 346 16.13 -5.15 -7.47
N GLY A 347 15.53 -4.06 -7.93
CA GLY A 347 16.05 -3.23 -9.01
C GLY A 347 16.04 -3.92 -10.39
N ASN A 348 15.41 -5.09 -10.51
CA ASN A 348 15.31 -5.81 -11.79
C ASN A 348 14.29 -5.14 -12.71
N TYR A 349 14.77 -4.61 -13.83
CA TYR A 349 13.98 -3.91 -14.84
C TYR A 349 12.92 -4.77 -15.54
N GLU A 350 13.02 -6.10 -15.47
CA GLU A 350 11.96 -6.98 -15.94
C GLU A 350 10.64 -6.74 -15.20
N TYR A 351 10.71 -6.53 -13.87
CA TYR A 351 9.52 -6.18 -13.09
C TYR A 351 8.99 -4.79 -13.42
N LEU A 352 9.87 -3.83 -13.68
CA LEU A 352 9.42 -2.51 -14.15
C LEU A 352 8.75 -2.61 -15.53
N SER A 353 9.32 -3.38 -16.45
CA SER A 353 8.74 -3.62 -17.77
C SER A 353 7.36 -4.29 -17.68
N ARG A 354 7.15 -5.19 -16.71
CA ARG A 354 5.84 -5.77 -16.42
C ARG A 354 4.89 -4.71 -15.84
N ALA A 355 5.37 -3.92 -14.88
CA ALA A 355 4.58 -2.86 -14.23
C ALA A 355 4.21 -1.70 -15.17
N THR A 356 4.95 -1.50 -16.27
CA THR A 356 4.62 -0.50 -17.29
C THR A 356 4.11 -1.14 -18.58
N ASN A 357 3.66 -2.39 -18.54
CA ASN A 357 3.10 -3.04 -19.71
C ASN A 357 1.72 -2.45 -20.03
N GLU A 358 1.54 -1.90 -21.23
CA GLU A 358 0.29 -1.28 -21.67
C GLU A 358 -0.92 -2.23 -21.60
N ARG A 359 -0.71 -3.51 -21.95
CA ARG A 359 -1.79 -4.51 -21.93
C ARG A 359 -2.24 -4.81 -20.51
N LEU A 360 -1.29 -4.95 -19.58
CA LEU A 360 -1.62 -5.11 -18.16
C LEU A 360 -2.36 -3.88 -17.64
N ALA A 361 -1.84 -2.69 -17.92
CA ALA A 361 -2.47 -1.43 -17.53
C ALA A 361 -3.92 -1.30 -18.03
N ALA A 362 -4.19 -1.69 -19.29
CA ALA A 362 -5.54 -1.68 -19.85
C ALA A 362 -6.49 -2.65 -19.12
N LYS A 363 -5.98 -3.82 -18.69
CA LYS A 363 -6.77 -4.82 -17.96
C LYS A 363 -7.16 -4.40 -16.55
N THR A 364 -6.33 -3.58 -15.87
CA THR A 364 -6.65 -3.01 -14.54
C THR A 364 -7.84 -2.03 -14.53
N LYS A 365 -8.48 -1.79 -15.68
CA LYS A 365 -9.57 -0.80 -15.84
C LYS A 365 -9.13 0.62 -15.44
N LEU A 366 -7.84 0.94 -15.58
CA LEU A 366 -7.24 2.23 -15.25
C LEU A 366 -8.00 3.44 -15.81
N PHE A 367 -8.51 3.32 -17.04
CA PHE A 367 -9.23 4.38 -17.73
C PHE A 367 -10.74 4.38 -17.47
N SER A 368 -11.24 3.45 -16.64
CA SER A 368 -12.63 3.42 -16.24
C SER A 368 -12.98 4.59 -15.34
N ARG A 369 -14.21 5.09 -15.47
CA ARG A 369 -14.77 6.15 -14.61
C ARG A 369 -15.47 5.60 -13.37
N THR A 370 -15.16 4.37 -12.96
CA THR A 370 -15.78 3.73 -11.79
C THR A 370 -15.17 4.29 -10.50
N PRO A 371 -15.92 5.01 -9.65
CA PRO A 371 -15.34 5.63 -8.45
C PRO A 371 -14.80 4.64 -7.42
N SER A 372 -15.33 3.40 -7.37
CA SER A 372 -14.83 2.35 -6.48
C SER A 372 -13.37 1.94 -6.77
N LEU A 373 -12.91 2.10 -8.01
CA LEU A 373 -11.53 1.79 -8.40
C LEU A 373 -10.50 2.82 -7.88
N TRP A 374 -10.97 3.95 -7.34
CA TRP A 374 -10.11 5.05 -6.87
C TRP A 374 -9.84 4.98 -5.37
N ILE A 375 -10.32 3.94 -4.71
CA ILE A 375 -10.16 3.70 -3.28
C ILE A 375 -9.27 2.49 -3.08
N LEU A 376 -8.15 2.68 -2.38
CA LEU A 376 -7.25 1.60 -2.01
C LEU A 376 -7.92 0.70 -0.96
N SER A 377 -7.90 -0.61 -1.18
CA SER A 377 -8.43 -1.61 -0.25
C SER A 377 -7.65 -2.92 -0.35
N TYR A 378 -8.03 -3.92 0.46
CA TYR A 378 -7.47 -5.27 0.34
C TYR A 378 -7.78 -5.95 -1.00
N ASP A 379 -8.77 -5.46 -1.75
CA ASP A 379 -9.25 -6.01 -3.03
C ASP A 379 -8.91 -5.12 -4.23
N ASN A 380 -8.56 -3.84 -4.01
CA ASN A 380 -8.21 -2.91 -5.08
C ASN A 380 -6.91 -2.18 -4.76
N LYS A 381 -5.83 -2.58 -5.44
CA LYS A 381 -4.45 -2.10 -5.24
C LYS A 381 -4.06 -1.03 -6.24
N LEU A 382 -4.92 -0.78 -7.25
CA LEU A 382 -4.63 0.12 -8.35
C LEU A 382 -4.19 1.52 -7.88
N PRO A 383 -4.91 2.22 -6.96
CA PRO A 383 -4.45 3.54 -6.52
C PRO A 383 -3.07 3.51 -5.87
N GLY A 384 -2.78 2.47 -5.07
CA GLY A 384 -1.49 2.24 -4.43
C GLY A 384 -0.38 2.04 -5.46
N ALA A 385 -0.61 1.16 -6.44
CA ALA A 385 0.34 0.86 -7.49
C ALA A 385 0.68 2.10 -8.33
N LEU A 386 -0.33 2.89 -8.70
CA LEU A 386 -0.13 4.15 -9.42
C LEU A 386 0.68 5.17 -8.61
N LEU A 387 0.47 5.25 -7.30
CA LEU A 387 1.25 6.13 -6.44
C LEU A 387 2.72 5.70 -6.36
N LEU A 388 2.99 4.40 -6.23
CA LEU A 388 4.35 3.85 -6.24
C LEU A 388 5.07 4.08 -7.58
N LEU A 389 4.37 3.91 -8.70
CA LEU A 389 4.94 4.14 -10.04
C LEU A 389 5.12 5.64 -10.30
N THR A 390 4.20 6.47 -9.83
CA THR A 390 4.35 7.93 -9.85
C THR A 390 5.56 8.41 -9.06
N ARG A 391 5.84 7.76 -7.92
CA ARG A 391 7.07 8.02 -7.16
C ARG A 391 8.33 7.76 -7.99
N LEU A 392 8.37 6.67 -8.78
CA LEU A 392 9.50 6.39 -9.69
C LEU A 392 9.72 7.55 -10.65
N ARG A 393 8.64 8.07 -11.23
CA ARG A 393 8.69 9.21 -12.14
C ARG A 393 9.19 10.49 -11.47
N ILE A 394 8.54 10.88 -10.38
CA ILE A 394 8.79 12.16 -9.69
C ILE A 394 10.19 12.19 -9.07
N ILE A 395 10.60 11.10 -8.42
CA ILE A 395 11.78 11.10 -7.55
C ILE A 395 13.00 10.46 -8.21
N LEU A 396 12.81 9.41 -9.00
CA LEU A 396 13.91 8.60 -9.53
C LEU A 396 14.24 8.91 -10.99
N GLY A 397 13.31 9.51 -11.74
CA GLY A 397 13.53 9.97 -13.11
C GLY A 397 13.97 8.84 -14.03
N VAL A 398 13.15 7.78 -14.12
CA VAL A 398 13.49 6.59 -14.91
C VAL A 398 13.42 6.91 -16.41
N PRO A 399 14.45 6.56 -17.21
CA PRO A 399 14.48 6.89 -18.64
C PRO A 399 13.60 5.96 -19.48
N TYR A 400 13.54 6.25 -20.79
CA TYR A 400 12.95 5.39 -21.82
C TYR A 400 13.35 3.92 -21.67
N PRO A 401 12.45 2.94 -21.91
CA PRO A 401 11.10 3.07 -22.49
C PRO A 401 9.96 3.28 -21.47
N PHE A 402 10.26 3.46 -20.19
CA PHE A 402 9.24 3.39 -19.14
C PHE A 402 8.46 4.70 -18.93
N GLU A 403 9.05 5.84 -19.33
CA GLU A 403 8.54 7.17 -18.99
C GLU A 403 7.11 7.44 -19.50
N ASP A 404 6.75 6.96 -20.68
CA ASP A 404 5.43 7.22 -21.29
C ASP A 404 4.29 6.69 -20.42
N MET A 405 4.41 5.43 -19.99
CA MET A 405 3.44 4.79 -19.11
C MET A 405 3.45 5.38 -17.70
N LEU A 406 4.63 5.72 -17.17
CA LEU A 406 4.73 6.40 -15.88
C LEU A 406 4.05 7.78 -15.90
N GLN A 407 4.12 8.51 -17.02
CA GLN A 407 3.42 9.78 -17.20
C GLN A 407 1.91 9.59 -17.22
N ILE A 408 1.42 8.53 -17.87
CA ILE A 408 0.00 8.17 -17.85
C ILE A 408 -0.46 7.87 -16.43
N TYR A 409 0.26 7.03 -15.69
CA TYR A 409 -0.06 6.71 -14.29
C TYR A 409 -0.12 7.94 -13.41
N HIS A 410 0.85 8.85 -13.54
CA HIS A 410 0.86 10.13 -12.82
C HIS A 410 -0.40 10.95 -13.11
N LYS A 411 -0.78 11.11 -14.39
CA LYS A 411 -1.99 11.87 -14.77
C LYS A 411 -3.28 11.25 -14.25
N VAL A 412 -3.38 9.92 -14.23
CA VAL A 412 -4.55 9.24 -13.67
C VAL A 412 -4.59 9.41 -12.15
N LEU A 413 -3.45 9.26 -11.49
CA LEU A 413 -3.33 9.45 -10.04
C LEU A 413 -3.70 10.88 -9.62
N GLU A 414 -3.27 11.91 -10.36
CA GLU A 414 -3.68 13.29 -10.10
C GLU A 414 -5.22 13.40 -10.08
N LYS A 415 -5.90 12.83 -11.09
CA LYS A 415 -7.38 12.80 -11.15
C LYS A 415 -7.98 12.04 -9.97
N MET A 416 -7.38 10.92 -9.56
CA MET A 416 -7.81 10.17 -8.37
C MET A 416 -7.67 11.02 -7.10
N MET A 417 -6.57 11.75 -6.92
CA MET A 417 -6.38 12.65 -5.77
C MET A 417 -7.37 13.81 -5.78
N CYS A 418 -7.73 14.33 -6.96
CA CYS A 418 -8.79 15.33 -7.10
C CYS A 418 -10.15 14.78 -6.64
N SER A 419 -10.42 13.49 -6.88
CA SER A 419 -11.71 12.88 -6.50
C SER A 419 -11.98 12.86 -4.99
N TYR A 420 -10.91 12.89 -4.17
CA TYR A 420 -11.02 12.98 -2.72
C TYR A 420 -11.50 14.36 -2.24
N MET A 421 -11.42 15.38 -3.12
CA MET A 421 -11.84 16.73 -2.80
C MET A 421 -13.34 16.91 -3.06
N HIS A 422 -14.01 17.48 -2.07
CA HIS A 422 -15.46 17.73 -2.10
C HIS A 422 -15.91 18.54 -3.33
N GLN A 423 -15.11 19.51 -3.75
CA GLN A 423 -15.46 20.42 -4.84
C GLN A 423 -15.69 19.73 -6.20
N TYR A 424 -15.23 18.49 -6.37
CA TYR A 424 -15.41 17.74 -7.62
C TYR A 424 -16.56 16.74 -7.58
N GLY A 425 -17.15 16.48 -6.40
CA GLY A 425 -18.37 15.67 -6.25
C GLY A 425 -18.34 14.27 -6.86
N VAL A 426 -17.15 13.70 -7.14
CA VAL A 426 -17.03 12.46 -7.93
C VAL A 426 -17.35 11.21 -7.11
N LEU A 427 -16.90 11.19 -5.86
CA LEU A 427 -17.40 10.26 -4.88
C LEU A 427 -18.67 10.90 -4.32
N SER A 428 -19.74 10.12 -4.14
CA SER A 428 -20.94 10.56 -3.40
C SER A 428 -20.55 10.74 -1.93
N LEU A 429 -19.79 11.80 -1.66
CA LEU A 429 -19.25 12.17 -0.38
C LEU A 429 -20.42 12.69 0.45
N GLN A 430 -21.23 11.78 0.99
CA GLN A 430 -22.02 12.11 2.15
C GLN A 430 -21.04 12.43 3.26
N LYS A 431 -20.75 13.72 3.45
CA LYS A 431 -19.96 14.19 4.58
C LYS A 431 -20.84 14.11 5.82
N VAL A 432 -20.64 13.09 6.63
CA VAL A 432 -21.13 13.12 8.00
C VAL A 432 -20.04 13.79 8.83
N ARG A 433 -20.26 15.07 9.19
CA ARG A 433 -19.34 15.87 10.03
C ARG A 433 -17.89 15.98 9.52
N GLY A 434 -17.68 15.94 8.20
CA GLY A 434 -16.37 16.11 7.57
C GLY A 434 -15.61 14.82 7.22
N LEU A 435 -16.10 13.65 7.65
CA LEU A 435 -15.62 12.34 7.23
C LEU A 435 -16.09 12.01 5.81
N ILE A 436 -15.21 11.45 4.98
CA ILE A 436 -15.61 10.83 3.71
C ILE A 436 -16.26 9.47 4.00
N VAL A 437 -17.53 9.33 3.67
CA VAL A 437 -18.23 8.04 3.77
C VAL A 437 -18.08 7.33 2.43
N LEU A 438 -17.25 6.30 2.41
CA LEU A 438 -16.97 5.49 1.22
C LEU A 438 -17.37 4.05 1.51
N GLY A 439 -18.28 3.49 0.70
CA GLY A 439 -18.65 2.08 0.76
C GLY A 439 -19.13 1.58 2.13
N PRO A 440 -19.10 0.25 2.37
CA PRO A 440 -19.62 -0.37 3.59
C PRO A 440 -18.69 -0.25 4.81
N GLN A 441 -17.40 0.06 4.61
CA GLN A 441 -16.39 0.19 5.66
C GLN A 441 -15.80 1.62 5.67
N PRO A 442 -16.60 2.63 6.06
CA PRO A 442 -16.30 4.03 5.77
C PRO A 442 -15.01 4.53 6.42
N LEU A 443 -14.70 4.07 7.63
CA LEU A 443 -13.49 4.52 8.34
C LEU A 443 -12.20 3.94 7.74
N GLN A 444 -12.22 2.66 7.33
CA GLN A 444 -11.05 2.04 6.71
C GLN A 444 -10.69 2.73 5.39
N TYR A 445 -11.69 3.01 4.55
CA TYR A 445 -11.48 3.68 3.28
C TYR A 445 -11.08 5.15 3.46
N ALA A 446 -11.63 5.84 4.45
CA ALA A 446 -11.20 7.19 4.81
C ALA A 446 -9.72 7.21 5.26
N ALA A 447 -9.30 6.26 6.08
CA ALA A 447 -7.91 6.14 6.52
C ALA A 447 -6.96 5.84 5.35
N ASN A 448 -7.35 4.93 4.45
CA ASN A 448 -6.56 4.63 3.24
C ASN A 448 -6.43 5.85 2.33
N ALA A 449 -7.52 6.59 2.08
CA ALA A 449 -7.47 7.82 1.30
C ALA A 449 -6.61 8.90 1.96
N ALA A 450 -6.66 9.00 3.30
CA ALA A 450 -5.83 9.92 4.07
C ALA A 450 -4.34 9.58 3.94
N TYR A 451 -3.99 8.30 4.04
CA TYR A 451 -2.62 7.81 3.85
C TYR A 451 -2.11 8.12 2.43
N MET A 452 -2.89 7.76 1.40
CA MET A 452 -2.55 8.00 0.00
C MET A 452 -2.33 9.50 -0.29
N SER A 453 -3.18 10.35 0.28
CA SER A 453 -3.09 11.81 0.20
C SER A 453 -1.81 12.35 0.85
N ALA A 454 -1.47 11.86 2.05
CA ALA A 454 -0.25 12.27 2.75
C ALA A 454 1.02 11.88 1.99
N VAL A 455 1.07 10.65 1.47
CA VAL A 455 2.23 10.14 0.71
C VAL A 455 2.39 10.90 -0.61
N PHE A 456 1.32 11.10 -1.38
CA PHE A 456 1.37 11.89 -2.61
C PHE A 456 1.81 13.33 -2.34
N ALA A 457 1.29 13.95 -1.28
CA ALA A 457 1.73 15.27 -0.87
C ALA A 457 3.22 15.30 -0.50
N GLY A 458 3.71 14.27 0.19
CA GLY A 458 5.12 14.11 0.52
C GLY A 458 6.01 14.05 -0.72
N TYR A 459 5.61 13.32 -1.76
CA TYR A 459 6.37 13.24 -3.00
C TYR A 459 6.48 14.59 -3.71
N LEU A 460 5.36 15.32 -3.86
CA LEU A 460 5.36 16.65 -4.46
C LEU A 460 6.23 17.62 -3.65
N GLN A 461 6.11 17.59 -2.32
CA GLN A 461 6.94 18.42 -1.43
C GLN A 461 8.43 18.13 -1.61
N SER A 462 8.82 16.86 -1.75
CA SER A 462 10.21 16.44 -1.88
C SER A 462 10.91 17.00 -3.13
N GLN A 463 10.13 17.30 -4.18
CA GLN A 463 10.61 17.93 -5.41
C GLN A 463 10.33 19.43 -5.48
N GLY A 464 9.81 20.03 -4.41
CA GLY A 464 9.48 21.45 -4.38
C GLY A 464 8.31 21.84 -5.28
N ILE A 465 7.40 20.90 -5.59
CA ILE A 465 6.20 21.14 -6.39
C ILE A 465 5.09 21.66 -5.46
N PRO A 466 4.65 22.92 -5.60
CA PRO A 466 3.73 23.56 -4.63
C PRO A 466 2.24 23.21 -4.86
N SER A 467 1.88 22.74 -6.05
CA SER A 467 0.51 22.42 -6.44
C SER A 467 0.48 21.35 -7.54
N TRP A 468 -0.69 20.73 -7.73
CA TRP A 468 -0.94 19.80 -8.83
C TRP A 468 -2.21 20.17 -9.60
N ALA A 469 -2.37 19.62 -10.80
CA ALA A 469 -3.47 19.96 -11.68
C ALA A 469 -4.71 19.09 -11.40
N CYS A 470 -5.86 19.74 -11.22
CA CYS A 470 -7.18 19.12 -11.13
C CYS A 470 -8.11 19.73 -12.18
N GLY A 471 -7.95 19.31 -13.44
CA GLY A 471 -8.66 19.88 -14.57
C GLY A 471 -8.17 21.31 -14.84
N PRO A 472 -9.06 22.34 -14.84
CA PRO A 472 -8.65 23.72 -15.06
C PRO A 472 -8.03 24.40 -13.82
N ALA A 473 -8.16 23.78 -12.63
CA ALA A 473 -7.71 24.35 -11.38
C ALA A 473 -6.38 23.73 -10.91
N TYR A 474 -5.55 24.53 -10.25
CA TYR A 474 -4.37 24.06 -9.53
C TYR A 474 -4.66 24.01 -8.04
N ILE A 475 -4.45 22.85 -7.42
CA ILE A 475 -4.73 22.65 -6.00
C ILE A 475 -3.43 22.76 -5.21
N PRO A 476 -3.35 23.63 -4.20
CA PRO A 476 -2.20 23.72 -3.32
C PRO A 476 -1.96 22.42 -2.54
N LEU A 477 -0.69 22.10 -2.30
CA LEU A 477 -0.30 20.94 -1.51
C LEU A 477 -0.96 20.91 -0.11
N GLU A 478 -1.13 22.08 0.49
CA GLU A 478 -1.72 22.26 1.81
C GLU A 478 -3.15 21.72 1.89
N THR A 479 -3.91 21.82 0.82
CA THR A 479 -5.27 21.27 0.74
C THR A 479 -5.28 19.76 0.93
N LEU A 480 -4.30 19.05 0.37
CA LEU A 480 -4.19 17.60 0.48
C LEU A 480 -3.74 17.15 1.87
N LYS A 481 -2.82 17.91 2.49
CA LYS A 481 -2.38 17.68 3.87
C LYS A 481 -3.50 17.93 4.88
N ASN A 482 -4.25 19.00 4.69
CA ASN A 482 -5.42 19.31 5.52
C ASN A 482 -6.52 18.27 5.36
N PHE A 483 -6.76 17.79 4.14
CA PHE A 483 -7.65 16.67 3.90
C PHE A 483 -7.20 15.44 4.69
N SER A 484 -5.96 14.97 4.50
CA SER A 484 -5.41 13.82 5.23
C SER A 484 -5.55 13.96 6.75
N THR A 485 -5.15 15.11 7.29
CA THR A 485 -5.24 15.41 8.73
C THR A 485 -6.68 15.39 9.23
N SER A 486 -7.62 15.96 8.46
CA SER A 486 -9.04 16.00 8.83
C SER A 486 -9.66 14.61 8.94
N GLN A 487 -9.28 13.68 8.06
CA GLN A 487 -9.82 12.33 8.08
C GLN A 487 -9.31 11.53 9.29
N VAL A 488 -8.03 11.70 9.65
CA VAL A 488 -7.44 11.06 10.85
C VAL A 488 -7.97 11.69 12.15
N PHE A 489 -8.18 13.00 12.18
CA PHE A 489 -8.69 13.68 13.37
C PHE A 489 -10.17 13.38 13.62
N THR A 490 -10.98 13.34 12.57
CA THR A 490 -12.40 12.95 12.66
C THR A 490 -12.53 11.49 13.10
N PHE A 491 -11.59 10.62 12.69
CA PHE A 491 -11.49 9.24 13.19
C PHE A 491 -11.27 9.18 14.70
N CYS A 492 -10.35 9.99 15.24
CA CYS A 492 -10.07 10.02 16.69
C CYS A 492 -11.27 10.55 17.51
N LEU A 493 -12.04 11.51 16.97
CA LEU A 493 -13.23 12.08 17.61
C LEU A 493 -14.46 11.17 17.60
N LEU A 494 -14.50 10.16 16.72
CA LEU A 494 -15.62 9.21 16.67
C LEU A 494 -15.42 8.01 17.61
N ILE A 495 -14.20 7.80 18.11
CA ILE A 495 -13.82 6.70 19.00
C ILE A 495 -13.79 7.14 20.48
N LEU A 496 -13.65 8.44 20.74
CA LEU A 496 -13.78 9.07 22.06
C LEU A 496 -15.20 9.57 22.27
#